data_AF-A0ABD3PDG7-F1
#
_entry.id   AF-A0ABD3PDG7-F1
#
_cell.length_a   1.000
_cell.length_b   1.000
_cell.length_c   1.000
_cell.angle_alpha   90.00
_cell.angle_beta   90.00
_cell.angle_gamma   90.00
#
_symmetry.space_group_name_H-M   'P 1'
#
loop_
_entity.id
_entity.type
_entity.pdbx_description
1 polymer ?
#
loop_
_entity_poly.entity_id
_entity_poly.type
_entity_poly.pdbx_seq_one_letter_code
_entity_poly.pdbx_strand_id
1 'polypeptide(L)'
;MTAPRLVPAARRFPNLSMYRTPTLIAKRQSSSPKSDIPSNPSKTTDMSREEVYQKLEAANEAMKAYYSYPPDKVVQMKKAKFNERHMDNSFFIQLGLASSLVCAFILTPFLGRKIAYDEEFRTKYIPKWFDYTLNKPKNAWTKEELHEQVLLLQQQLHERAIRGDFTPEKLDEMRRNLDKKPEKEEYAHFAKLHPGVDDDEDLED
;
A
#
# COMPACT_ATOMS: atom_id res chain seq x y z
N MET A 1 40.65 35.00 -9.24
CA MET A 1 39.31 34.78 -9.84
C MET A 1 38.70 33.59 -9.14
N THR A 2 37.80 33.84 -8.19
CA THR A 2 37.37 32.86 -7.18
C THR A 2 35.90 32.55 -7.43
N ALA A 3 35.58 31.29 -7.71
CA ALA A 3 34.22 30.85 -8.02
C ALA A 3 33.31 30.88 -6.77
N PRO A 4 32.03 31.27 -6.90
CA PRO A 4 31.11 31.30 -5.77
C PRO A 4 30.61 29.91 -5.37
N ARG A 5 30.64 29.67 -4.06
CA ARG A 5 30.22 28.44 -3.37
C ARG A 5 28.68 28.41 -3.28
N LEU A 6 28.05 27.41 -3.91
CA LEU A 6 26.60 27.18 -3.84
C LEU A 6 26.23 26.60 -2.46
N VAL A 7 25.41 27.35 -1.73
CA VAL A 7 24.80 26.94 -0.44
C VAL A 7 23.55 26.11 -0.74
N PRO A 8 23.37 24.91 -0.15
CA PRO A 8 22.14 24.15 -0.32
C PRO A 8 20.99 24.82 0.44
N ALA A 9 19.91 25.11 -0.30
CA ALA A 9 18.67 25.66 0.24
C ALA A 9 18.06 24.71 1.28
N ALA A 10 17.94 25.20 2.51
CA ALA A 10 17.28 24.53 3.61
C ALA A 10 15.83 24.19 3.23
N ARG A 11 15.49 22.89 3.27
CA ARG A 11 14.11 22.40 3.12
C ARG A 11 13.28 22.91 4.30
N ARG A 12 12.47 23.95 4.06
CA ARG A 12 11.37 24.33 4.96
C ARG A 12 10.34 23.21 4.93
N PHE A 13 10.28 22.42 5.98
CA PHE A 13 9.12 21.58 6.26
C PHE A 13 7.92 22.48 6.54
N PRO A 14 6.78 22.32 5.83
CA PRO A 14 5.55 22.97 6.24
C PRO A 14 5.15 22.37 7.59
N ASN A 15 5.08 23.24 8.59
CA ASN A 15 4.43 22.98 9.87
C ASN A 15 3.04 22.39 9.59
N LEU A 16 2.86 21.09 9.88
CA LEU A 16 1.54 20.50 10.08
C LEU A 16 0.95 21.11 11.37
N SER A 17 0.44 22.34 11.21
CA SER A 17 -0.42 22.99 12.16
C SER A 17 -1.69 22.15 12.29
N MET A 18 -1.73 21.38 13.37
CA MET A 18 -2.90 21.04 14.18
C MET A 18 -4.25 21.12 13.46
N TYR A 19 -4.89 19.97 13.29
CA TYR A 19 -6.34 19.86 13.27
C TYR A 19 -6.91 20.49 14.54
N ARG A 20 -7.14 21.80 14.49
CA ARG A 20 -7.93 22.53 15.46
C ARG A 20 -9.36 22.13 15.20
N THR A 21 -9.81 21.08 15.88
CA THR A 21 -11.23 20.77 15.98
C THR A 21 -11.95 22.05 16.39
N PRO A 22 -13.05 22.44 15.70
CA PRO A 22 -13.88 23.52 16.20
C PRO A 22 -14.50 23.03 17.49
N THR A 23 -13.89 23.40 18.61
CA THR A 23 -14.58 23.43 19.90
C THR A 23 -15.78 24.34 19.67
N LEU A 24 -16.94 23.73 19.47
CA LEU A 24 -18.20 24.43 19.54
C LEU A 24 -18.26 25.00 20.96
N ILE A 25 -17.83 26.25 21.10
CA ILE A 25 -18.17 27.09 22.22
C ILE A 25 -19.67 27.30 22.08
N ALA A 26 -20.43 26.32 22.55
CA ALA A 26 -21.80 26.53 22.94
C ALA A 26 -21.71 27.68 23.95
N LYS A 27 -22.15 28.87 23.52
CA LYS A 27 -22.46 29.99 24.39
C LYS A 27 -23.66 29.54 25.24
N ARG A 28 -23.38 28.64 26.18
CA ARG A 28 -24.23 28.29 27.30
C ARG A 28 -24.33 29.58 28.08
N GLN A 29 -25.43 30.31 27.91
CA GLN A 29 -25.92 31.14 28.97
C GLN A 29 -26.24 30.20 30.13
N SER A 30 -25.22 29.93 30.94
CA SER A 30 -25.34 29.27 32.23
C SER A 30 -26.02 30.28 33.15
N SER A 31 -27.34 30.35 33.09
CA SER A 31 -28.13 30.67 34.26
C SER A 31 -28.03 29.46 35.18
N SER A 32 -26.89 29.34 35.86
CA SER A 32 -26.68 28.36 36.91
C SER A 32 -27.72 28.63 37.98
N PRO A 33 -28.63 27.70 38.29
CA PRO A 33 -29.28 27.74 39.59
C PRO A 33 -28.15 27.57 40.60
N LYS A 34 -27.99 28.52 41.52
CA LYS A 34 -27.16 28.35 42.70
C LYS A 34 -27.52 26.99 43.31
N SER A 35 -26.64 26.01 43.16
CA SER A 35 -26.70 24.77 43.91
C SER A 35 -26.16 25.11 45.30
N ASP A 36 -27.04 25.61 46.16
CA ASP A 36 -26.84 25.51 47.59
C ASP A 36 -26.87 24.01 47.90
N ILE A 37 -25.69 23.42 48.05
CA ILE A 37 -25.52 22.06 48.55
C ILE A 37 -25.54 22.19 50.07
N PRO A 38 -26.62 21.83 50.77
CA PRO A 38 -26.54 21.64 52.21
C PRO A 38 -25.75 20.37 52.47
N SER A 39 -24.48 20.53 52.84
CA SER A 39 -23.72 19.48 53.51
C SER A 39 -24.32 19.27 54.90
N ASN A 40 -25.35 18.42 55.01
CA ASN A 40 -25.77 17.86 56.29
C ASN A 40 -26.56 16.55 56.09
N PRO A 41 -26.00 15.39 56.45
CA PRO A 41 -26.74 14.13 56.44
C PRO A 41 -27.44 13.97 57.78
N SER A 42 -28.62 14.57 57.97
CA SER A 42 -29.48 14.22 59.11
C SER A 42 -30.85 14.91 59.03
N LYS A 43 -31.78 14.25 58.34
CA LYS A 43 -33.20 14.14 58.70
C LYS A 43 -33.87 13.36 57.58
N THR A 44 -33.94 12.05 57.75
CA THR A 44 -34.94 11.22 57.08
C THR A 44 -36.29 11.67 57.61
N THR A 45 -36.89 12.66 56.94
CA THR A 45 -38.32 12.91 57.10
C THR A 45 -39.00 11.63 56.63
N ASP A 46 -39.69 10.93 57.53
CA ASP A 46 -40.52 9.77 57.19
C ASP A 46 -41.67 10.26 56.30
N MET A 47 -41.38 10.44 55.01
CA MET A 47 -42.39 10.73 54.00
C MET A 47 -43.24 9.48 53.82
N SER A 48 -44.55 9.66 53.73
CA SER A 48 -45.44 8.54 53.44
C SER A 48 -45.02 7.92 52.10
N ARG A 49 -45.22 6.60 51.94
CA ARG A 49 -44.85 5.91 50.69
C ARG A 49 -45.44 6.60 49.46
N GLU A 50 -46.64 7.15 49.59
CA GLU A 50 -47.35 7.84 48.52
C GLU A 50 -46.65 9.14 48.09
N GLU A 51 -46.12 9.92 49.03
CA GLU A 51 -45.37 11.15 48.73
C GLU A 51 -44.02 10.85 48.05
N VAL A 52 -43.39 9.72 48.39
CA VAL A 52 -42.17 9.26 47.72
C VAL A 52 -42.46 8.92 46.25
N TYR A 53 -43.56 8.21 45.98
CA TYR A 53 -43.94 7.86 44.61
C TYR A 53 -44.24 9.10 43.76
N GLN A 54 -44.96 10.08 44.30
CA GLN A 54 -45.25 11.33 43.57
C GLN A 54 -43.99 12.12 43.23
N LYS A 55 -43.03 12.21 44.15
CA LYS A 55 -41.74 12.88 43.88
C LYS A 55 -40.90 12.13 42.85
N LEU A 56 -40.94 10.79 42.87
CA LEU A 56 -40.25 9.96 41.90
C LEU A 56 -40.85 10.13 40.49
N GLU A 57 -42.18 10.19 40.39
CA GLU A 57 -42.90 10.40 39.14
C GLU A 57 -42.61 11.78 38.55
N ALA A 58 -42.70 12.84 39.37
CA ALA A 58 -42.34 14.20 38.95
C ALA A 58 -40.87 14.31 38.49
N ALA A 59 -39.94 13.64 39.17
CA ALA A 59 -38.54 13.57 38.75
C ALA A 59 -38.35 12.83 37.42
N ASN A 60 -39.08 11.73 37.22
CA ASN A 60 -39.05 10.96 35.98
C ASN A 60 -39.66 11.74 34.80
N GLU A 61 -40.75 12.49 35.02
CA GLU A 61 -41.33 13.38 34.00
C GLU A 61 -40.41 14.53 33.63
N ALA A 62 -39.77 15.16 34.62
CA ALA A 62 -38.76 16.19 34.38
C ALA A 62 -37.58 15.62 33.56
N MET A 63 -37.16 14.38 33.84
CA MET A 63 -36.12 13.71 33.04
C MET A 63 -36.57 13.41 31.61
N LYS A 64 -37.82 13.01 31.37
CA LYS A 64 -38.32 12.75 30.01
C LYS A 64 -38.17 13.96 29.08
N ALA A 65 -38.30 15.19 29.61
CA ALA A 65 -38.07 16.41 28.84
C ALA A 65 -36.60 16.57 28.36
N TYR A 66 -35.63 16.01 29.09
CA TYR A 66 -34.21 16.05 28.73
C TYR A 66 -33.80 14.95 27.73
N TYR A 67 -34.49 13.81 27.72
CA TYR A 67 -34.18 12.68 26.83
C TYR A 67 -35.09 12.58 25.59
N SER A 68 -36.05 13.49 25.44
CA SER A 68 -36.85 13.61 24.22
C SER A 68 -35.92 13.83 23.03
N TYR A 69 -35.79 12.81 22.18
CA TYR A 69 -35.13 12.93 20.87
C TYR A 69 -35.70 14.15 20.15
N PRO A 70 -34.86 14.99 19.50
CA PRO A 70 -35.37 16.15 18.78
C PRO A 70 -36.40 15.66 17.76
N PRO A 71 -37.57 16.30 17.66
CA PRO A 71 -38.66 15.83 16.81
C PRO A 71 -38.16 15.62 15.38
N ASP A 72 -38.60 14.54 14.72
CA ASP A 72 -38.05 14.08 13.44
C ASP A 72 -37.97 15.18 12.37
N LYS A 73 -38.88 16.16 12.43
CA LYS A 73 -38.89 17.35 11.57
C LYS A 73 -37.58 18.15 11.65
N VAL A 74 -36.98 18.28 12.84
CA VAL A 74 -35.72 19.02 13.04
C VAL A 74 -34.53 18.21 12.51
N VAL A 75 -34.57 16.89 12.66
CA VAL A 75 -33.54 15.99 12.11
C VAL A 75 -33.57 16.02 10.58
N GLN A 76 -34.76 15.97 9.98
CA GLN A 76 -34.94 16.06 8.54
C GLN A 76 -34.53 17.43 8.00
N MET A 77 -34.88 18.54 8.66
CA MET A 77 -34.43 19.88 8.26
C MET A 77 -32.90 20.03 8.35
N LYS A 78 -32.25 19.46 9.37
CA LYS A 78 -30.79 19.46 9.47
C LYS A 78 -30.14 18.62 8.38
N LYS A 79 -30.70 17.44 8.07
CA LYS A 79 -30.23 16.59 6.96
C LYS A 79 -30.39 17.28 5.61
N ALA A 80 -31.52 17.94 5.35
CA ALA A 80 -31.74 18.70 4.12
C ALA A 80 -30.73 19.85 3.97
N LYS A 81 -30.55 20.67 5.02
CA LYS A 81 -29.56 21.76 5.03
C LYS A 81 -28.11 21.28 4.92
N PHE A 82 -27.80 20.10 5.46
CA PHE A 82 -26.48 19.49 5.31
C PHE A 82 -26.29 19.01 3.87
N ASN A 83 -27.28 18.33 3.30
CA ASN A 83 -27.20 17.83 1.93
C ASN A 83 -27.05 18.98 0.92
N GLU A 84 -27.81 20.07 1.09
CA GLU A 84 -27.72 21.27 0.25
C GLU A 84 -26.31 21.88 0.24
N ARG A 85 -25.57 21.83 1.35
CA ARG A 85 -24.19 22.35 1.43
C ARG A 85 -23.13 21.41 0.85
N HIS A 86 -23.45 20.12 0.71
CA HIS A 86 -22.48 19.09 0.35
C HIS A 86 -22.74 18.45 -1.03
N MET A 87 -23.92 18.65 -1.61
CA MET A 87 -24.25 18.15 -2.95
C MET A 87 -23.32 18.72 -4.02
N ASP A 88 -23.09 20.04 -4.02
CA ASP A 88 -22.26 20.68 -5.05
C ASP A 88 -20.80 20.22 -4.99
N ASN A 89 -20.25 20.11 -3.78
CA ASN A 89 -18.86 19.67 -3.59
C ASN A 89 -18.66 18.20 -3.96
N SER A 90 -19.65 17.34 -3.69
CA SER A 90 -19.55 15.91 -4.03
C SER A 90 -19.46 15.68 -5.54
N PHE A 91 -20.19 16.48 -6.34
CA PHE A 91 -20.16 16.41 -7.79
C PHE A 91 -18.79 16.81 -8.36
N PHE A 92 -18.20 17.92 -7.90
CA PHE A 92 -16.87 18.34 -8.38
C PHE A 92 -15.77 17.36 -8.00
N ILE A 93 -15.85 16.74 -6.82
CA ILE A 93 -14.89 15.71 -6.41
C ILE A 93 -15.04 14.48 -7.31
N GLN A 94 -16.28 14.03 -7.58
CA GLN A 94 -16.51 12.90 -8.48
C GLN A 94 -16.06 13.19 -9.92
N LEU A 95 -16.34 14.39 -10.42
CA LEU A 95 -15.89 14.83 -11.75
C LEU A 95 -14.36 14.94 -11.81
N GLY A 96 -13.73 15.47 -10.76
CA GLY A 96 -12.28 15.53 -10.63
C GLY A 96 -11.64 14.14 -10.64
N LEU A 97 -12.21 13.21 -9.88
CA LEU A 97 -11.73 11.83 -9.83
C LEU A 97 -11.92 11.12 -11.19
N ALA A 98 -13.09 11.25 -11.81
CA ALA A 98 -13.37 10.68 -13.13
C ALA A 98 -12.46 11.25 -14.21
N SER A 99 -12.27 12.58 -14.26
CA SER A 99 -11.38 13.23 -15.22
C SER A 99 -9.92 12.81 -15.02
N SER A 100 -9.46 12.67 -13.77
CA SER A 100 -8.10 12.19 -13.49
C SER A 100 -7.86 10.77 -13.99
N LEU A 101 -8.84 9.88 -13.86
CA LEU A 101 -8.78 8.51 -14.37
C LEU A 101 -8.76 8.47 -15.90
N VAL A 102 -9.58 9.29 -16.56
CA VAL A 102 -9.59 9.39 -18.03
C VAL A 102 -8.26 9.93 -18.55
N CYS A 103 -7.72 10.99 -17.93
CA CYS A 103 -6.40 11.51 -18.28
C CYS A 103 -5.30 10.45 -18.08
N ALA A 104 -5.32 9.72 -16.97
CA ALA A 104 -4.38 8.62 -16.73
C ALA A 104 -4.52 7.52 -17.79
N PHE A 105 -5.74 7.11 -18.14
CA PHE A 105 -6.00 6.09 -19.16
C PHE A 105 -5.48 6.51 -20.54
N ILE A 106 -5.67 7.77 -20.93
CA ILE A 106 -5.18 8.30 -22.21
C ILE A 106 -3.64 8.38 -22.21
N LEU A 107 -3.02 8.79 -21.09
CA LEU A 107 -1.55 8.92 -21.00
C LEU A 107 -0.84 7.56 -20.90
N THR A 108 -1.48 6.54 -20.32
CA THR A 108 -0.91 5.20 -20.09
C THR A 108 -0.31 4.55 -21.36
N PRO A 109 -0.98 4.49 -22.52
CA PRO A 109 -0.40 3.90 -23.72
C PRO A 109 0.81 4.69 -24.25
N PHE A 110 0.84 6.02 -24.10
CA PHE A 110 1.98 6.83 -24.50
C PHE A 110 3.19 6.61 -23.59
N LEU A 111 2.96 6.54 -22.28
CA LEU A 111 4.01 6.18 -21.32
C LEU A 111 4.50 4.75 -21.56
N GLY A 112 3.59 3.79 -21.79
CA GLY A 112 3.96 2.40 -22.10
C GLY A 112 4.82 2.29 -23.36
N ARG A 113 4.45 3.02 -24.43
CA ARG A 113 5.25 3.07 -25.66
C ARG A 113 6.62 3.70 -25.39
N LYS A 114 6.70 4.79 -24.63
CA LYS A 114 7.98 5.41 -24.28
C LYS A 114 8.85 4.48 -23.43
N ILE A 115 8.27 3.82 -22.45
CA ILE A 115 8.96 2.81 -21.64
C ILE A 115 9.45 1.66 -22.53
N ALA A 116 8.72 1.23 -23.55
CA ALA A 116 9.11 0.10 -24.40
C ALA A 116 10.30 0.36 -25.32
N TYR A 117 10.41 1.56 -25.89
CA TYR A 117 11.36 1.85 -26.96
C TYR A 117 12.52 2.76 -26.55
N ASP A 118 12.41 3.51 -25.44
CA ASP A 118 13.34 4.55 -25.06
C ASP A 118 14.19 4.09 -23.86
N GLU A 119 15.37 3.51 -24.15
CA GLU A 119 16.29 2.96 -23.12
C GLU A 119 16.84 4.03 -22.17
N GLU A 120 17.02 5.26 -22.66
CA GLU A 120 17.45 6.41 -21.86
C GLU A 120 16.36 6.84 -20.87
N PHE A 121 15.09 6.78 -21.29
CA PHE A 121 13.97 7.07 -20.42
C PHE A 121 13.82 6.03 -19.31
N ARG A 122 14.00 4.74 -19.64
CA ARG A 122 14.00 3.65 -18.64
C ARG A 122 15.05 3.88 -17.57
N THR A 123 16.30 4.05 -17.99
CA THR A 123 17.43 4.15 -17.05
C THR A 123 17.39 5.42 -16.19
N LYS A 124 16.84 6.53 -16.70
CA LYS A 124 16.79 7.80 -15.98
C LYS A 124 15.62 7.93 -15.01
N TYR A 125 14.44 7.40 -15.36
CA TYR A 125 13.20 7.66 -14.61
C TYR A 125 12.61 6.41 -13.95
N ILE A 126 12.94 5.20 -14.42
CA ILE A 126 12.42 3.95 -13.86
C ILE A 126 13.41 3.43 -12.81
N PRO A 127 12.99 3.28 -11.55
CA PRO A 127 13.81 2.62 -10.55
C PRO A 127 14.12 1.17 -10.95
N LYS A 128 15.35 0.71 -10.68
CA LYS A 128 15.81 -0.65 -11.05
C LYS A 128 14.93 -1.79 -10.53
N TRP A 129 14.22 -1.60 -9.42
CA TRP A 129 13.31 -2.61 -8.86
C TRP A 129 11.98 -2.76 -9.61
N PHE A 130 11.65 -1.80 -10.48
CA PHE A 130 10.44 -1.82 -11.32
C PHE A 130 10.75 -2.19 -12.77
N ASP A 131 12.03 -2.34 -13.12
CA ASP A 131 12.48 -2.69 -14.45
C ASP A 131 12.58 -4.21 -14.60
N TYR A 132 11.46 -4.84 -14.96
CA TYR A 132 11.40 -6.27 -15.27
C TYR A 132 11.80 -6.58 -16.72
N THR A 133 12.38 -5.61 -17.44
CA THR A 133 12.75 -5.85 -18.82
C THR A 133 14.00 -6.70 -18.87
N LEU A 134 13.84 -7.95 -19.32
CA LEU A 134 14.96 -8.81 -19.67
C LEU A 134 15.73 -8.10 -20.78
N ASN A 135 16.96 -7.66 -20.47
CA ASN A 135 17.88 -7.19 -21.49
C ASN A 135 17.99 -8.29 -22.53
N LYS A 136 17.53 -8.02 -23.76
CA LYS A 136 17.72 -8.97 -24.85
C LYS A 136 19.22 -9.22 -24.95
N PRO A 137 19.70 -10.47 -24.93
CA PRO A 137 21.11 -10.74 -25.11
C PRO A 137 21.55 -10.05 -26.39
N LYS A 138 22.68 -9.34 -26.35
CA LYS A 138 23.19 -8.54 -27.50
C LYS A 138 23.34 -9.40 -28.77
N ASN A 139 23.58 -10.69 -28.60
CA ASN A 139 23.40 -11.72 -29.62
C ASN A 139 22.18 -12.57 -29.26
N ALA A 140 21.00 -12.17 -29.71
CA ALA A 140 19.97 -13.16 -29.94
C ALA A 140 20.44 -13.97 -31.15
N TRP A 141 20.93 -15.20 -30.94
CA TRP A 141 21.34 -16.06 -32.06
C TRP A 141 20.22 -16.09 -33.08
N THR A 142 20.61 -15.93 -34.35
CA THR A 142 19.65 -16.17 -35.41
C THR A 142 19.26 -17.65 -35.40
N LYS A 143 18.06 -17.97 -35.89
CA LYS A 143 17.58 -19.35 -35.95
C LYS A 143 18.57 -20.25 -36.71
N GLU A 144 19.26 -19.68 -37.68
CA GLU A 144 20.26 -20.35 -38.51
C GLU A 144 21.54 -20.66 -37.71
N GLU A 145 22.09 -19.67 -37.00
CA GLU A 145 23.25 -19.87 -36.11
C GLU A 145 22.98 -20.91 -35.01
N LEU A 146 21.79 -20.87 -34.42
CA LEU A 146 21.38 -21.86 -33.42
C LEU A 146 21.33 -23.27 -34.05
N HIS A 147 20.81 -23.39 -35.26
CA HIS A 147 20.71 -24.67 -35.94
C HIS A 147 22.09 -25.25 -36.28
N GLU A 148 23.01 -24.42 -36.78
CA GLU A 148 24.39 -24.82 -37.04
C GLU A 148 25.09 -25.32 -35.78
N GLN A 149 24.92 -24.63 -34.66
CA GLN A 149 25.50 -25.08 -33.39
C GLN A 149 24.92 -26.40 -32.90
N VAL A 150 23.62 -26.62 -33.06
CA VAL A 150 22.98 -27.90 -32.70
C VAL A 150 23.54 -29.05 -33.55
N LEU A 151 23.73 -28.82 -34.86
CA LEU A 151 24.35 -29.82 -35.73
C LEU A 151 25.80 -30.12 -35.33
N LEU A 152 26.56 -29.08 -34.98
CA LEU A 152 27.95 -29.21 -34.55
C LEU A 152 28.04 -30.00 -33.22
N LEU A 153 27.15 -29.71 -32.27
CA LEU A 153 27.01 -30.47 -31.01
C LEU A 153 26.66 -31.94 -31.26
N GLN A 154 25.72 -32.20 -32.18
CA GLN A 154 25.33 -33.56 -32.55
C GLN A 154 26.50 -34.33 -33.16
N GLN A 155 27.28 -33.70 -34.04
CA GLN A 155 28.50 -34.29 -34.60
C GLN A 155 29.53 -34.60 -33.52
N GLN A 156 29.80 -33.65 -32.61
CA GLN A 156 30.74 -33.86 -31.51
C GLN A 156 30.30 -34.99 -30.57
N LEU A 157 29.00 -35.08 -30.26
CA LEU A 157 28.44 -36.18 -29.46
C LEU A 157 28.62 -37.52 -30.17
N HIS A 158 28.36 -37.57 -31.48
CA HIS A 158 28.53 -38.77 -32.28
C HIS A 158 29.99 -39.23 -32.33
N GLU A 159 30.93 -38.31 -32.54
CA GLU A 159 32.37 -38.61 -32.51
C GLU A 159 32.84 -39.10 -31.14
N ARG A 160 32.38 -38.48 -30.06
CA ARG A 160 32.67 -38.92 -28.67
C ARG A 160 32.09 -40.30 -28.39
N ALA A 161 30.93 -40.62 -28.94
CA ALA A 161 30.33 -41.94 -28.83
C ALA A 161 31.17 -43.00 -29.52
N ILE A 162 31.63 -42.74 -30.75
CA ILE A 162 32.54 -43.64 -31.48
C ILE A 162 33.86 -43.82 -30.73
N ARG A 163 34.36 -42.75 -30.10
CA ARG A 163 35.59 -42.78 -29.28
C ARG A 163 35.45 -43.59 -27.98
N GLY A 164 34.22 -43.94 -27.57
CA GLY A 164 33.96 -44.67 -26.33
C GLY A 164 34.00 -43.78 -25.08
N ASP A 165 33.75 -42.47 -25.22
CA ASP A 165 33.64 -41.56 -24.06
C ASP A 165 32.35 -41.80 -23.25
N PHE A 166 31.41 -42.59 -23.75
CA PHE A 166 30.20 -43.04 -23.05
C PHE A 166 30.32 -44.45 -22.43
N THR A 167 31.53 -44.87 -22.08
CA THR A 167 31.71 -46.06 -21.24
C THR A 167 31.17 -45.81 -19.82
N PRO A 168 30.60 -46.83 -19.15
CA PRO A 168 29.99 -46.66 -17.83
C PRO A 168 30.97 -46.09 -16.79
N GLU A 169 32.25 -46.46 -16.87
CA GLU A 169 33.30 -45.95 -15.98
C GLU A 169 33.55 -44.43 -16.16
N LYS A 170 33.63 -43.95 -17.41
CA LYS A 170 33.80 -42.51 -17.71
C LYS A 170 32.54 -41.70 -17.41
N LEU A 171 31.36 -42.30 -17.57
CA LEU A 171 30.09 -41.66 -17.22
C LEU A 171 29.97 -41.45 -15.71
N ASP A 172 30.40 -42.41 -14.90
CA ASP A 172 30.46 -42.27 -13.44
C ASP A 172 31.48 -41.20 -13.02
N GLU A 173 32.63 -41.11 -13.71
CA GLU A 173 33.61 -40.04 -13.49
C GLU A 173 33.07 -38.65 -13.88
N MET A 174 32.32 -38.54 -14.98
CA MET A 174 31.65 -37.30 -15.37
C MET A 174 30.56 -36.87 -14.38
N ARG A 175 29.76 -37.83 -13.86
CA ARG A 175 28.76 -37.54 -12.82
C ARG A 175 29.41 -36.96 -11.56
N ARG A 176 30.50 -37.59 -11.08
CA ARG A 176 31.24 -37.12 -9.91
C ARG A 176 31.89 -35.74 -10.09
N ASN A 177 32.16 -35.32 -11.33
CA ASN A 177 32.70 -33.99 -11.62
C ASN A 177 31.62 -32.94 -11.88
N LEU A 178 30.40 -33.32 -12.26
CA LEU A 178 29.24 -32.41 -12.38
C LEU A 178 28.71 -31.98 -11.01
N ASP A 179 28.81 -32.84 -10.00
CA ASP A 179 28.42 -32.51 -8.62
C ASP A 179 29.42 -31.56 -7.93
N LYS A 180 30.60 -31.31 -8.52
CA LYS A 180 31.51 -30.26 -8.05
C LYS A 180 30.99 -28.90 -8.50
N LYS A 181 30.54 -28.10 -7.53
CA LYS A 181 30.12 -26.70 -7.73
C LYS A 181 31.09 -25.96 -8.67
N PRO A 182 30.61 -25.29 -9.72
CA PRO A 182 31.48 -24.52 -10.60
C PRO A 182 32.16 -23.40 -9.81
N GLU A 183 33.49 -23.30 -9.89
CA GLU A 183 34.30 -22.30 -9.16
C GLU A 183 34.09 -20.85 -9.64
N LYS A 184 33.37 -20.65 -10.76
CA LYS A 184 33.15 -19.34 -11.38
C LYS A 184 31.72 -18.84 -11.12
N GLU A 185 31.60 -17.70 -10.43
CA GLU A 185 30.32 -17.06 -10.06
C GLU A 185 29.42 -16.75 -11.28
N GLU A 186 29.97 -16.49 -12.46
CA GLU A 186 29.21 -16.19 -13.68
C GLU A 186 28.35 -17.38 -14.17
N TYR A 187 28.74 -18.62 -13.83
CA TYR A 187 27.99 -19.83 -14.16
C TYR A 187 27.09 -20.33 -13.02
N ALA A 188 27.21 -19.74 -11.82
CA ALA A 188 26.35 -20.07 -10.69
C ALA A 188 24.87 -19.71 -10.96
N HIS A 189 24.64 -18.76 -11.87
CA HIS A 189 23.29 -18.36 -12.30
C HIS A 189 22.51 -19.48 -13.01
N PHE A 190 23.18 -20.44 -13.65
CA PHE A 190 22.50 -21.56 -14.32
C PHE A 190 22.08 -22.65 -13.34
N ALA A 191 22.85 -22.90 -12.28
CA ALA A 191 22.47 -23.82 -11.21
C ALA A 191 21.23 -23.33 -10.44
N LYS A 192 21.05 -22.00 -10.38
CA LYS A 192 19.94 -21.34 -9.69
C LYS A 192 18.62 -21.30 -10.47
N LEU A 193 18.61 -21.80 -11.70
CA LEU A 193 17.49 -21.70 -12.65
C LEU A 193 16.77 -23.04 -12.87
N HIS A 194 16.91 -23.99 -11.93
CA HIS A 194 16.05 -25.17 -11.90
C HIS A 194 14.71 -24.79 -11.25
N PRO A 195 13.59 -24.77 -11.99
CA PRO A 195 12.27 -24.55 -11.43
C PRO A 195 11.89 -25.79 -10.59
N GLY A 196 12.19 -25.78 -9.30
CA GLY A 196 11.88 -26.87 -8.37
C GLY A 196 12.90 -27.12 -7.26
N VAL A 197 14.02 -26.39 -7.22
CA VAL A 197 14.88 -26.35 -6.03
C VAL A 197 14.62 -25.01 -5.36
N ASP A 198 13.75 -25.01 -4.35
CA ASP A 198 13.57 -23.84 -3.50
C ASP A 198 14.91 -23.57 -2.78
N ASP A 199 15.32 -22.30 -2.73
CA ASP A 199 16.57 -21.82 -2.10
C ASP A 199 16.63 -22.11 -0.58
N ASP A 200 15.60 -22.76 -0.01
CA ASP A 200 15.33 -22.88 1.42
C ASP A 200 15.40 -24.32 1.96
N GLU A 201 15.72 -25.33 1.15
CA GLU A 201 16.00 -26.68 1.68
C GLU A 201 17.43 -26.73 2.22
N ASP A 202 17.57 -26.19 3.43
CA ASP A 202 18.72 -26.39 4.31
C ASP A 202 18.97 -27.91 4.43
N LEU A 203 20.15 -28.30 3.96
CA LEU A 203 20.74 -29.63 4.13
C LEU A 203 21.00 -29.84 5.63
N GLU A 204 19.98 -30.30 6.36
CA GLU A 204 20.17 -30.90 7.70
C GLU A 204 20.86 -32.26 7.52
N ASP A 205 21.97 -32.43 8.25
CA ASP A 205 22.77 -33.67 8.37
C ASP A 205 21.95 -34.90 8.80
#